data_AF-A0A1I7DD82-F1
#
_entry.id   AF-A0A1I7DD82-F1
#
_cell.length_a   1.000
_cell.length_b   1.000
_cell.length_c   1.000
_cell.angle_alpha   90.00
_cell.angle_beta   90.00
_cell.angle_gamma   90.00
#
_symmetry.space_group_name_H-M   'P 1'
#
loop_
_entity.id
_entity.type
_entity.pdbx_description
1 polymer ?
#
loop_
_entity_poly.entity_id
_entity_poly.type
_entity_poly.pdbx_seq_one_letter_code
_entity_poly.pdbx_strand_id
1 'polypeptide(L)'
;MAKSSNYSQGGDAQAISHIAKSYYGSYRNMFEVHDWDAPGDKMMTSAPALIVREYGSVQRFEELHAPGDLMSPMEAIYSDPPNVWLTSFYGFGPEEWGFLGFADERRRQSFIEGSRPGVLVVVYGAGRAEKNDLYQVIGVQQCSHQLAHAHQFMAPTAWNAKQRDPEQADKWNYAVKATRAWRVTSESRIYVRDFAPKATEREAWQHIGARGVPLSRQEALNILKLDLQEVDVYGENPIIGSTPGNAREILAPSKAGPVSQNAFVTRESEGPKHLYVLKLQGDTDAFLGEPASGKIVVKAGFSRSPQTRCDDHNRTLPKCAFRWEVLYSGVKSGFEPHPSSNHAKAGERAMQQILCRSPTGTSLGGEFFLADTNLVEEAWTEGNLKAGAYT
;
A
#
# COMPACT_ATOMS: atom_id res chain seq x y z
N MET A 1 11.75 30.09 -23.60
CA MET A 1 10.81 31.13 -23.13
C MET A 1 9.43 30.51 -23.08
N ALA A 2 8.92 30.21 -21.88
CA ALA A 2 7.59 29.64 -21.71
C ALA A 2 6.52 30.71 -22.03
N LYS A 3 5.52 30.36 -22.84
CA LYS A 3 4.35 31.23 -23.09
C LYS A 3 3.58 31.38 -21.78
N SER A 4 3.54 32.60 -21.24
CA SER A 4 2.59 32.94 -20.17
C SER A 4 1.18 32.88 -20.75
N SER A 5 0.38 31.88 -20.38
CA SER A 5 -1.05 31.95 -20.63
C SER A 5 -1.64 33.01 -19.70
N ASN A 6 -2.05 34.14 -20.26
CA ASN A 6 -2.84 35.11 -19.51
C ASN A 6 -4.21 34.46 -19.24
N TYR A 7 -4.44 34.01 -18.01
CA TYR A 7 -5.79 33.62 -17.58
C TYR A 7 -6.71 34.83 -17.79
N SER A 8 -7.88 34.59 -18.39
CA SER A 8 -8.99 35.54 -18.26
C SER A 8 -9.33 35.70 -16.77
N GLN A 9 -9.81 36.87 -16.36
CA GLN A 9 -10.17 37.14 -14.96
C GLN A 9 -11.02 35.99 -14.37
N GLY A 10 -10.50 35.31 -13.33
CA GLY A 10 -11.14 34.18 -12.65
C GLY A 10 -10.90 32.78 -13.25
N GLY A 11 -10.12 32.67 -14.33
CA GLY A 11 -9.78 31.37 -14.95
C GLY A 11 -8.89 30.49 -14.06
N ASP A 12 -7.98 31.11 -13.29
CA ASP A 12 -7.15 30.46 -12.29
C ASP A 12 -7.98 29.82 -11.16
N ALA A 13 -8.97 30.54 -10.65
CA ALA A 13 -9.89 30.03 -9.62
C ALA A 13 -10.73 28.84 -10.14
N GLN A 14 -11.18 28.91 -11.39
CA GLN A 14 -11.92 27.82 -12.03
C GLN A 14 -11.05 26.56 -12.19
N ALA A 15 -9.81 26.73 -12.65
CA ALA A 15 -8.86 25.63 -12.80
C ALA A 15 -8.56 24.94 -11.47
N ILE A 16 -8.25 25.73 -10.43
CA ILE A 16 -7.98 25.19 -9.09
C ILE A 16 -9.21 24.46 -8.55
N SER A 17 -10.41 25.01 -8.74
CA SER A 17 -11.66 24.38 -8.29
C SER A 17 -11.92 23.06 -9.02
N HIS A 18 -11.67 23.02 -10.33
CA HIS A 18 -11.75 21.80 -11.11
C HIS A 18 -10.77 20.74 -10.58
N ILE A 19 -9.50 21.11 -10.36
CA ILE A 19 -8.49 20.17 -9.85
C ILE A 19 -8.86 19.68 -8.45
N ALA A 20 -9.24 20.58 -7.54
CA ALA A 20 -9.66 20.25 -6.18
C ALA A 20 -10.82 19.24 -6.18
N LYS A 21 -11.77 19.39 -7.11
CA LYS A 21 -12.89 18.46 -7.24
C LYS A 21 -12.49 17.12 -7.88
N SER A 22 -11.76 17.16 -9.00
CA SER A 22 -11.46 15.98 -9.80
C SER A 22 -10.38 15.09 -9.16
N TYR A 23 -9.35 15.69 -8.59
CA TYR A 23 -8.17 14.97 -8.06
C TYR A 23 -8.18 14.82 -6.54
N TYR A 24 -8.96 15.62 -5.83
CA TYR A 24 -9.02 15.58 -4.36
C TYR A 24 -10.44 15.43 -3.82
N GLY A 25 -11.47 15.53 -4.65
CA GLY A 25 -12.89 15.49 -4.26
C GLY A 25 -13.41 16.79 -3.64
N SER A 26 -12.54 17.59 -3.01
CA SER A 26 -12.89 18.90 -2.45
C SER A 26 -11.64 19.74 -2.15
N TYR A 27 -11.82 21.05 -1.95
CA TYR A 27 -10.76 21.93 -1.42
C TYR A 27 -10.23 21.45 -0.07
N ARG A 28 -11.12 20.99 0.81
CA ARG A 28 -10.73 20.51 2.14
C ARG A 28 -9.73 19.35 2.03
N ASN A 29 -10.05 18.34 1.24
CA ASN A 29 -9.16 17.20 1.03
C ASN A 29 -7.86 17.61 0.34
N MET A 30 -7.92 18.56 -0.61
CA MET A 30 -6.72 19.10 -1.26
C MET A 30 -5.79 19.73 -0.21
N PHE A 31 -6.34 20.52 0.71
CA PHE A 31 -5.57 21.14 1.80
C PHE A 31 -5.01 20.09 2.77
N GLU A 32 -5.81 19.09 3.15
CA GLU A 32 -5.39 17.99 4.02
C GLU A 32 -4.21 17.21 3.41
N VAL A 33 -4.29 16.82 2.12
CA VAL A 33 -3.21 16.11 1.42
C VAL A 33 -1.93 16.95 1.31
N HIS A 34 -2.07 18.27 1.10
CA HIS A 34 -0.94 19.17 1.00
C HIS A 34 -0.37 19.63 2.34
N ASP A 35 -1.02 19.30 3.46
CA ASP A 35 -0.70 19.82 4.79
C ASP A 35 -0.73 21.36 4.81
N TRP A 36 -1.74 21.94 4.15
CA TRP A 36 -1.97 23.37 4.10
C TRP A 36 -2.92 23.83 5.19
N ASP A 37 -2.50 24.83 5.96
CA ASP A 37 -3.36 25.47 6.96
C ASP A 37 -4.16 26.64 6.35
N ALA A 38 -5.49 26.53 6.40
CA ALA A 38 -6.39 27.65 6.19
C ALA A 38 -7.76 27.40 6.86
N PRO A 39 -8.39 28.45 7.44
CA PRO A 39 -9.78 28.39 7.86
C PRO A 39 -10.70 27.95 6.71
N GLY A 40 -11.71 27.12 6.99
CA GLY A 40 -12.56 26.51 5.97
C GLY A 40 -13.29 27.52 5.05
N ASP A 41 -13.63 28.69 5.58
CA ASP A 41 -14.22 29.82 4.84
C ASP A 41 -13.21 30.56 3.95
N LYS A 42 -11.90 30.37 4.19
CA LYS A 42 -10.79 31.01 3.46
C LYS A 42 -10.00 30.06 2.57
N MET A 43 -10.34 28.76 2.52
CA MET A 43 -9.60 27.79 1.69
C MET A 43 -9.58 28.20 0.22
N MET A 44 -10.72 28.58 -0.35
CA MET A 44 -10.81 28.98 -1.78
C MET A 44 -9.97 30.23 -2.09
N THR A 45 -9.96 31.22 -1.19
CA THR A 45 -9.19 32.46 -1.38
C THR A 45 -7.69 32.29 -1.11
N SER A 46 -7.31 31.29 -0.30
CA SER A 46 -5.92 31.03 0.08
C SER A 46 -5.21 30.08 -0.88
N ALA A 47 -5.97 29.21 -1.58
CA ALA A 47 -5.43 28.19 -2.47
C ALA A 47 -4.45 28.72 -3.54
N PRO A 48 -4.72 29.82 -4.26
CA PRO A 48 -3.80 30.32 -5.29
C PRO A 48 -2.41 30.66 -4.72
N ALA A 49 -2.35 31.31 -3.55
CA ALA A 49 -1.09 31.70 -2.92
C ALA A 49 -0.28 30.48 -2.46
N LEU A 50 -0.95 29.48 -1.89
CA LEU A 50 -0.33 28.22 -1.45
C LEU A 50 0.17 27.40 -2.64
N ILE A 51 -0.60 27.35 -3.72
CA ILE A 51 -0.21 26.70 -4.97
C ILE A 51 1.00 27.38 -5.58
N VAL A 52 1.03 28.70 -5.69
CA VAL A 52 2.19 29.44 -6.20
C VAL A 52 3.42 29.18 -5.34
N ARG A 53 3.27 29.12 -4.01
CA ARG A 53 4.37 28.84 -3.09
C ARG A 53 4.98 27.45 -3.29
N GLU A 54 4.16 26.43 -3.51
CA GLU A 54 4.62 25.03 -3.60
C GLU A 54 4.96 24.60 -5.03
N TYR A 55 4.19 25.03 -6.02
CA TYR A 55 4.30 24.62 -7.42
C TYR A 55 4.93 25.69 -8.32
N GLY A 56 5.24 26.88 -7.78
CA GLY A 56 5.81 28.01 -8.50
C GLY A 56 4.79 28.81 -9.33
N SER A 57 3.72 28.17 -9.82
CA SER A 57 2.61 28.83 -10.51
C SER A 57 1.35 27.97 -10.54
N VAL A 58 0.18 28.61 -10.73
CA VAL A 58 -1.09 27.90 -10.99
C VAL A 58 -1.02 27.11 -12.30
N GLN A 59 -0.34 27.63 -13.32
CA GLN A 59 -0.15 26.92 -14.58
C GLN A 59 0.65 25.62 -14.37
N ARG A 60 1.72 25.66 -13.59
CA ARG A 60 2.49 24.46 -13.28
C ARG A 60 1.66 23.45 -12.49
N PHE A 61 0.81 23.92 -11.58
CA PHE A 61 -0.15 23.08 -10.88
C PHE A 61 -1.14 22.43 -11.86
N GLU A 62 -1.67 23.17 -12.84
CA GLU A 62 -2.51 22.59 -13.90
C GLU A 62 -1.78 21.60 -14.79
N GLU A 63 -0.55 21.88 -15.21
CA GLU A 63 0.25 20.95 -16.02
C GLU A 63 0.48 19.62 -15.31
N LEU A 64 0.71 19.66 -13.99
CA LEU A 64 0.89 18.46 -13.17
C LEU A 64 -0.42 17.68 -12.95
N HIS A 65 -1.55 18.34 -13.16
CA HIS A 65 -2.89 17.78 -13.07
C HIS A 65 -3.57 17.72 -14.44
N ALA A 66 -2.79 17.83 -15.53
CA ALA A 66 -3.32 17.68 -16.87
C ALA A 66 -3.77 16.23 -17.06
N PRO A 67 -4.93 16.00 -17.72
CA PRO A 67 -5.39 14.65 -17.99
C PRO A 67 -4.32 13.87 -18.76
N GLY A 68 -3.85 12.76 -18.20
CA GLY A 68 -3.03 11.79 -18.92
C GLY A 68 -3.89 10.87 -19.79
N ASP A 69 -3.23 9.96 -20.51
CA ASP A 69 -3.93 8.90 -21.26
C ASP A 69 -4.69 7.93 -20.33
N LEU A 70 -4.35 7.90 -19.04
CA LEU A 70 -4.98 7.12 -17.99
C LEU A 70 -5.62 8.05 -16.95
N MET A 71 -6.86 7.76 -16.60
CA MET A 71 -7.55 8.39 -15.47
C MET A 71 -6.75 8.20 -14.18
N SER A 72 -6.56 9.27 -13.41
CA SER A 72 -5.88 9.14 -12.11
C SER A 72 -6.74 8.33 -11.12
N PRO A 73 -6.14 7.68 -10.09
CA PRO A 73 -6.92 6.93 -9.11
C PRO A 73 -8.01 7.76 -8.43
N MET A 74 -7.72 9.01 -8.08
CA MET A 74 -8.70 9.91 -7.46
C MET A 74 -9.82 10.31 -8.42
N GLU A 75 -9.49 10.57 -9.68
CA GLU A 75 -10.49 10.83 -10.73
C GLU A 75 -11.40 9.62 -10.94
N ALA A 76 -10.84 8.40 -10.92
CA ALA A 76 -11.62 7.18 -11.01
C ALA A 76 -12.64 7.05 -9.86
N ILE A 77 -12.23 7.38 -8.64
CA ILE A 77 -13.09 7.35 -7.45
C ILE A 77 -14.18 8.42 -7.48
N TYR A 78 -13.85 9.65 -7.88
CA TYR A 78 -14.75 10.80 -7.79
C TYR A 78 -15.59 11.05 -9.05
N SER A 79 -15.29 10.39 -10.16
CA SER A 79 -16.11 10.44 -11.37
C SER A 79 -17.55 9.97 -11.13
N ASP A 80 -18.47 10.43 -12.00
CA ASP A 80 -19.88 10.07 -11.96
C ASP A 80 -20.32 9.55 -13.35
N PRO A 81 -20.60 8.24 -13.50
CA PRO A 81 -20.40 7.19 -12.50
C PRO A 81 -18.90 6.95 -12.20
N PRO A 82 -18.55 6.41 -11.02
CA PRO A 82 -17.17 6.05 -10.69
C PRO A 82 -16.61 5.03 -11.68
N ASN A 83 -15.33 5.20 -12.05
CA ASN A 83 -14.59 4.23 -12.83
C ASN A 83 -13.89 3.22 -11.91
N VAL A 84 -14.68 2.58 -11.04
CA VAL A 84 -14.19 1.65 -10.02
C VAL A 84 -14.99 0.37 -10.06
N TRP A 85 -14.28 -0.76 -10.08
CA TRP A 85 -14.83 -2.10 -10.19
C TRP A 85 -14.40 -2.96 -9.02
N LEU A 86 -15.19 -3.98 -8.70
CA LEU A 86 -14.88 -5.00 -7.71
C LEU A 86 -14.76 -6.36 -8.39
N THR A 87 -13.72 -7.12 -8.04
CA THR A 87 -13.53 -8.51 -8.45
C THR A 87 -12.93 -9.35 -7.31
N SER A 88 -12.75 -10.65 -7.53
CA SER A 88 -12.12 -11.54 -6.56
C SER A 88 -11.01 -12.40 -7.15
N PHE A 89 -9.94 -12.55 -6.38
CA PHE A 89 -8.80 -13.41 -6.70
C PHE A 89 -8.53 -14.41 -5.57
N TYR A 90 -7.72 -15.42 -5.89
CA TYR A 90 -7.18 -16.36 -4.89
C TYR A 90 -5.93 -15.81 -4.18
N GLY A 91 -5.41 -14.67 -4.63
CA GLY A 91 -4.26 -13.99 -4.02
C GLY A 91 -4.00 -12.67 -4.74
N PHE A 92 -3.15 -11.83 -4.16
CA PHE A 92 -2.83 -10.51 -4.70
C PHE A 92 -1.31 -10.32 -4.83
N GLY A 93 -0.76 -10.84 -5.92
CA GLY A 93 0.67 -10.78 -6.27
C GLY A 93 0.92 -10.06 -7.60
N PRO A 94 0.70 -8.74 -7.69
CA PRO A 94 0.86 -7.98 -8.94
C PRO A 94 2.31 -7.99 -9.48
N GLU A 95 3.30 -8.18 -8.60
CA GLU A 95 4.72 -8.32 -8.94
C GLU A 95 5.01 -9.52 -9.87
N GLU A 96 4.16 -10.55 -9.83
CA GLU A 96 4.25 -11.72 -10.71
C GLU A 96 3.08 -11.80 -11.70
N TRP A 97 1.94 -11.18 -11.35
CA TRP A 97 0.67 -11.22 -12.07
C TRP A 97 0.20 -9.80 -12.43
N GLY A 98 0.86 -9.17 -13.39
CA GLY A 98 0.69 -7.75 -13.75
C GLY A 98 -0.57 -7.42 -14.59
N PHE A 99 -1.67 -8.13 -14.39
CA PHE A 99 -2.89 -7.95 -15.19
C PHE A 99 -4.17 -8.40 -14.48
N LEU A 100 -5.30 -7.87 -14.93
CA LEU A 100 -6.63 -8.41 -14.66
C LEU A 100 -6.96 -9.48 -15.71
N GLY A 101 -7.19 -10.72 -15.26
CA GLY A 101 -7.41 -11.88 -16.12
C GLY A 101 -8.87 -12.30 -16.27
N PHE A 102 -9.27 -12.68 -17.48
CA PHE A 102 -10.63 -13.13 -17.82
C PHE A 102 -10.60 -14.52 -18.43
N ALA A 103 -11.61 -15.32 -18.09
CA ALA A 103 -11.74 -16.70 -18.59
C ALA A 103 -12.04 -16.76 -20.09
N ASP A 104 -12.71 -15.74 -20.64
CA ASP A 104 -13.04 -15.66 -22.05
C ASP A 104 -12.99 -14.20 -22.54
N GLU A 105 -12.77 -14.04 -23.85
CA GLU A 105 -12.66 -12.73 -24.52
C GLU A 105 -13.91 -11.87 -24.33
N ARG A 106 -15.11 -12.48 -24.35
CA ARG A 106 -16.37 -11.74 -24.25
C ARG A 106 -16.50 -11.04 -22.90
N ARG A 107 -16.07 -11.68 -21.81
CA ARG A 107 -16.04 -11.05 -20.48
C ARG A 107 -15.03 -9.92 -20.42
N ARG A 108 -13.84 -10.10 -21.00
CA ARG A 108 -12.84 -9.02 -21.10
C ARG A 108 -13.42 -7.83 -21.85
N GLN A 109 -14.05 -8.07 -22.99
CA GLN A 109 -14.66 -7.03 -23.82
C GLN A 109 -15.77 -6.28 -23.08
N SER A 110 -16.64 -7.01 -22.36
CA SER A 110 -17.69 -6.39 -21.54
C SER A 110 -17.13 -5.50 -20.41
N PHE A 111 -15.97 -5.86 -19.84
CA PHE A 111 -15.29 -5.01 -18.86
C PHE A 111 -14.79 -3.73 -19.53
N ILE A 112 -14.09 -3.85 -20.66
CA ILE A 112 -13.54 -2.71 -21.41
C ILE A 112 -14.64 -1.74 -21.88
N GLU A 113 -15.78 -2.26 -22.33
CA GLU A 113 -16.94 -1.46 -22.74
C GLU A 113 -17.62 -0.75 -21.54
N GLY A 114 -17.49 -1.31 -20.34
CA GLY A 114 -18.08 -0.77 -19.12
C GLY A 114 -17.14 0.13 -18.30
N SER A 115 -15.86 0.22 -18.67
CA SER A 115 -14.85 1.01 -17.95
C SER A 115 -14.12 1.98 -18.86
N ARG A 116 -13.21 2.77 -18.30
CA ARG A 116 -12.31 3.67 -19.04
C ARG A 116 -10.85 3.42 -18.63
N PRO A 117 -9.87 3.71 -19.50
CA PRO A 117 -8.45 3.62 -19.14
C PRO A 117 -8.15 4.35 -17.83
N GLY A 118 -7.40 3.69 -16.94
CA GLY A 118 -7.18 4.14 -15.56
C GLY A 118 -8.23 3.66 -14.56
N VAL A 119 -9.11 2.72 -14.96
CA VAL A 119 -10.07 2.06 -14.07
C VAL A 119 -9.37 1.44 -12.86
N LEU A 120 -9.95 1.67 -11.68
CA LEU A 120 -9.52 1.00 -10.45
C LEU A 120 -10.30 -0.29 -10.26
N VAL A 121 -9.60 -1.37 -9.94
CA VAL A 121 -10.15 -2.69 -9.70
C VAL A 121 -9.80 -3.09 -8.29
N VAL A 122 -10.79 -3.06 -7.40
CA VAL A 122 -10.71 -3.52 -6.02
C VAL A 122 -10.80 -5.04 -6.02
N VAL A 123 -9.88 -5.69 -5.32
CA VAL A 123 -9.77 -7.15 -5.25
C VAL A 123 -10.03 -7.60 -3.82
N TYR A 124 -10.95 -8.55 -3.67
CA TYR A 124 -11.11 -9.29 -2.41
C TYR A 124 -10.68 -10.75 -2.55
N GLY A 125 -10.24 -11.37 -1.45
CA GLY A 125 -9.86 -12.78 -1.44
C GLY A 125 -11.08 -13.70 -1.51
N ALA A 126 -11.07 -14.68 -2.40
CA ALA A 126 -12.13 -15.68 -2.51
C ALA A 126 -11.55 -17.07 -2.78
N GLY A 127 -12.39 -18.11 -2.67
CA GLY A 127 -12.04 -19.47 -3.05
C GLY A 127 -10.82 -20.01 -2.31
N ARG A 128 -9.68 -20.10 -3.01
CA ARG A 128 -8.40 -20.61 -2.48
C ARG A 128 -7.52 -19.54 -1.83
N ALA A 129 -8.05 -18.35 -1.59
CA ALA A 129 -7.34 -17.33 -0.83
C ALA A 129 -6.91 -17.83 0.55
N GLU A 130 -5.80 -17.28 1.06
CA GLU A 130 -5.35 -17.56 2.41
C GLU A 130 -6.46 -17.26 3.41
N LYS A 131 -6.47 -17.98 4.54
CA LYS A 131 -7.56 -17.89 5.52
C LYS A 131 -7.79 -16.45 6.01
N ASN A 132 -6.73 -15.65 6.12
CA ASN A 132 -6.79 -14.26 6.57
C ASN A 132 -7.15 -13.26 5.44
N ASP A 133 -7.17 -13.72 4.19
CA ASP A 133 -7.52 -12.93 3.00
C ASP A 133 -8.96 -13.19 2.57
N LEU A 134 -9.54 -14.31 2.99
CA LEU A 134 -10.85 -14.74 2.56
C LEU A 134 -11.93 -13.71 2.96
N TYR A 135 -12.64 -13.23 1.94
CA TYR A 135 -13.66 -12.18 2.00
C TYR A 135 -13.16 -10.80 2.44
N GLN A 136 -11.85 -10.60 2.57
CA GLN A 136 -11.23 -9.31 2.85
C GLN A 136 -10.86 -8.61 1.56
N VAL A 137 -10.95 -7.28 1.52
CA VAL A 137 -10.31 -6.48 0.46
C VAL A 137 -8.80 -6.54 0.66
N ILE A 138 -8.08 -7.07 -0.33
CA ILE A 138 -6.65 -7.38 -0.24
C ILE A 138 -5.78 -6.48 -1.12
N GLY A 139 -6.38 -5.84 -2.12
CA GLY A 139 -5.64 -4.93 -2.99
C GLY A 139 -6.51 -4.13 -3.96
N VAL A 140 -5.86 -3.20 -4.65
CA VAL A 140 -6.44 -2.36 -5.70
C VAL A 140 -5.46 -2.33 -6.86
N GLN A 141 -5.92 -2.48 -8.10
CA GLN A 141 -5.11 -2.34 -9.31
C GLN A 141 -5.66 -1.22 -10.19
N GLN A 142 -4.77 -0.45 -10.82
CA GLN A 142 -5.13 0.48 -11.89
C GLN A 142 -4.85 -0.19 -13.23
N CYS A 143 -5.84 -0.25 -14.12
CA CYS A 143 -5.73 -0.93 -15.42
C CYS A 143 -5.75 0.06 -16.60
N SER A 144 -4.91 -0.20 -17.61
CA SER A 144 -4.71 0.70 -18.75
C SER A 144 -5.62 0.48 -19.95
N HIS A 145 -6.38 -0.63 -19.98
CA HIS A 145 -7.06 -1.15 -21.17
C HIS A 145 -6.12 -1.71 -22.26
N GLN A 146 -4.81 -1.78 -22.04
CA GLN A 146 -3.93 -2.52 -22.96
C GLN A 146 -4.25 -4.02 -22.87
N LEU A 147 -4.62 -4.61 -24.01
CA LEU A 147 -5.08 -6.00 -24.11
C LEU A 147 -3.96 -6.90 -24.62
N ALA A 148 -3.80 -8.06 -24.00
CA ALA A 148 -2.92 -9.11 -24.50
C ALA A 148 -3.33 -10.48 -23.97
N HIS A 149 -2.54 -11.50 -24.27
CA HIS A 149 -2.60 -12.78 -23.60
C HIS A 149 -1.84 -12.72 -22.26
N ALA A 150 -2.32 -13.43 -21.24
CA ALA A 150 -1.76 -13.46 -19.88
C ALA A 150 -0.23 -13.60 -19.82
N HIS A 151 0.36 -14.51 -20.60
CA HIS A 151 1.81 -14.73 -20.66
C HIS A 151 2.65 -13.47 -20.96
N GLN A 152 2.08 -12.43 -21.58
CA GLN A 152 2.80 -11.18 -21.88
C GLN A 152 2.90 -10.25 -20.67
N PHE A 153 1.99 -10.39 -19.69
CA PHE A 153 1.91 -9.57 -18.49
C PHE A 153 2.13 -10.39 -17.21
N MET A 154 2.68 -11.60 -17.34
CA MET A 154 2.99 -12.48 -16.22
C MET A 154 4.48 -12.78 -16.18
N ALA A 155 5.05 -12.85 -14.98
CA ALA A 155 6.41 -13.29 -14.78
C ALA A 155 6.60 -14.71 -15.37
N PRO A 156 7.70 -15.00 -16.10
CA PRO A 156 7.90 -16.30 -16.74
C PRO A 156 7.85 -17.48 -15.76
N THR A 157 8.34 -17.27 -14.53
CA THR A 157 8.30 -18.26 -13.44
C THR A 157 6.86 -18.56 -13.01
N ALA A 158 6.03 -17.53 -12.84
CA ALA A 158 4.61 -17.66 -12.50
C ALA A 158 3.81 -18.28 -13.64
N TRP A 159 4.10 -17.92 -14.90
CA TRP A 159 3.50 -18.52 -16.08
C TRP A 159 3.79 -20.02 -16.17
N ASN A 160 5.05 -20.41 -15.96
CA ASN A 160 5.45 -21.82 -15.95
C ASN A 160 4.85 -22.60 -14.77
N ALA A 161 4.62 -21.96 -13.61
CA ALA A 161 3.91 -22.57 -12.50
C ALA A 161 2.42 -22.78 -12.85
N LYS A 162 1.76 -21.76 -13.40
CA LYS A 162 0.36 -21.83 -13.88
C LYS A 162 0.16 -22.93 -14.92
N GLN A 163 1.07 -23.07 -15.88
CA GLN A 163 0.97 -24.08 -16.94
C GLN A 163 1.16 -25.53 -16.43
N ARG A 164 1.85 -25.70 -15.29
CA ARG A 164 2.01 -27.02 -14.67
C ARG A 164 0.83 -27.43 -13.81
N ASP A 165 -0.06 -26.50 -13.47
CA ASP A 165 -1.30 -26.76 -12.73
C ASP A 165 -2.44 -27.00 -13.73
N PRO A 166 -2.93 -28.26 -13.89
CA PRO A 166 -4.00 -28.58 -14.83
C PRO A 166 -5.30 -27.81 -14.56
N GLU A 167 -5.52 -27.36 -13.33
CA GLU A 167 -6.73 -26.61 -12.98
C GLU A 167 -6.63 -25.11 -13.33
N GLN A 168 -5.44 -24.60 -13.65
CA GLN A 168 -5.18 -23.19 -13.93
C GLN A 168 -4.60 -22.91 -15.31
N ALA A 169 -3.98 -23.91 -15.96
CA ALA A 169 -3.30 -23.77 -17.25
C ALA A 169 -4.10 -22.98 -18.30
N ASP A 170 -5.38 -23.32 -18.48
CA ASP A 170 -6.25 -22.69 -19.48
C ASP A 170 -7.12 -21.53 -18.95
N LYS A 171 -7.02 -21.19 -17.67
CA LYS A 171 -7.87 -20.16 -17.05
C LYS A 171 -7.25 -18.77 -17.13
N TRP A 172 -8.11 -17.77 -17.24
CA TRP A 172 -7.75 -16.33 -17.14
C TRP A 172 -6.71 -15.85 -18.16
N ASN A 173 -6.69 -16.44 -19.35
CA ASN A 173 -5.67 -16.14 -20.37
C ASN A 173 -5.91 -14.82 -21.13
N TYR A 174 -7.11 -14.25 -21.05
CA TYR A 174 -7.44 -12.96 -21.66
C TYR A 174 -7.13 -11.84 -20.67
N ALA A 175 -6.11 -11.04 -20.95
CA ALA A 175 -5.55 -10.09 -20.00
C ALA A 175 -5.83 -8.63 -20.34
N VAL A 176 -6.01 -7.82 -19.30
CA VAL A 176 -5.96 -6.35 -19.33
C VAL A 176 -4.81 -5.91 -18.44
N LYS A 177 -3.85 -5.17 -18.99
CA LYS A 177 -2.62 -4.79 -18.29
C LYS A 177 -2.91 -3.89 -17.08
N ALA A 178 -2.39 -4.28 -15.91
CA ALA A 178 -2.29 -3.41 -14.75
C ALA A 178 -1.04 -2.53 -14.88
N THR A 179 -1.14 -1.25 -14.51
CA THR A 179 -0.03 -0.29 -14.57
C THR A 179 0.46 0.14 -13.19
N ARG A 180 -0.41 0.08 -12.19
CA ARG A 180 -0.10 0.35 -10.78
C ARG A 180 -0.94 -0.58 -9.91
N ALA A 181 -0.43 -0.92 -8.73
CA ALA A 181 -1.14 -1.73 -7.77
C ALA A 181 -0.83 -1.30 -6.34
N TRP A 182 -1.81 -1.47 -5.47
CA TRP A 182 -1.69 -1.19 -4.05
C TRP A 182 -2.19 -2.38 -3.25
N ARG A 183 -1.40 -2.83 -2.27
CA ARG A 183 -1.81 -3.83 -1.30
C ARG A 183 -2.48 -3.13 -0.12
N VAL A 184 -3.57 -3.71 0.37
CA VAL A 184 -4.21 -3.28 1.62
C VAL A 184 -3.41 -3.86 2.77
N THR A 185 -2.99 -3.02 3.73
CA THR A 185 -2.29 -3.51 4.93
C THR A 185 -3.19 -4.44 5.72
N SER A 186 -2.64 -5.51 6.29
CA SER A 186 -3.40 -6.52 7.01
C SER A 186 -4.28 -5.94 8.12
N GLU A 187 -3.80 -4.87 8.77
CA GLU A 187 -4.48 -4.18 9.86
C GLU A 187 -5.68 -3.32 9.39
N SER A 188 -5.70 -2.87 8.13
CA SER A 188 -6.77 -2.05 7.57
C SER A 188 -7.73 -2.82 6.66
N ARG A 189 -7.59 -4.15 6.59
CA ARG A 189 -8.47 -5.00 5.79
C ARG A 189 -9.91 -4.91 6.29
N ILE A 190 -10.82 -4.75 5.35
CA ILE A 190 -12.26 -4.67 5.60
C ILE A 190 -12.92 -5.82 4.86
N TYR A 191 -13.94 -6.43 5.48
CA TYR A 191 -14.77 -7.41 4.80
C TYR A 191 -15.44 -6.79 3.58
N VAL A 192 -15.46 -7.52 2.47
CA VAL A 192 -16.01 -7.03 1.21
C VAL A 192 -17.49 -6.65 1.31
N ARG A 193 -18.26 -7.26 2.23
CA ARG A 193 -19.66 -6.88 2.48
C ARG A 193 -19.80 -5.51 3.14
N ASP A 194 -18.85 -5.14 3.99
CA ASP A 194 -18.83 -3.83 4.64
C ASP A 194 -18.24 -2.77 3.68
N PHE A 195 -17.29 -3.18 2.85
CA PHE A 195 -16.68 -2.32 1.84
C PHE A 195 -17.63 -2.02 0.66
N ALA A 196 -18.36 -3.02 0.18
CA ALA A 196 -19.19 -2.93 -1.02
C ALA A 196 -20.56 -3.62 -0.82
N PRO A 197 -21.39 -3.11 0.11
CA PRO A 197 -22.65 -3.77 0.49
C PRO A 197 -23.66 -3.91 -0.65
N LYS A 198 -23.73 -2.95 -1.59
CA LYS A 198 -24.68 -3.01 -2.73
C LYS A 198 -24.17 -3.97 -3.80
N ALA A 199 -22.89 -3.91 -4.12
CA ALA A 199 -22.28 -4.83 -5.08
C ALA A 199 -22.28 -6.29 -4.59
N THR A 200 -22.39 -6.50 -3.26
CA THR A 200 -22.46 -7.82 -2.62
C THR A 200 -23.85 -8.21 -2.09
N GLU A 201 -24.88 -7.38 -2.32
CA GLU A 201 -26.22 -7.51 -1.72
C GLU A 201 -26.97 -8.78 -2.14
N ARG A 202 -26.72 -9.27 -3.36
CA ARG A 202 -27.38 -10.46 -3.93
C ARG A 202 -26.40 -11.63 -3.97
N GLU A 203 -26.89 -12.85 -4.21
CA GLU A 203 -26.09 -14.07 -4.48
C GLU A 203 -25.12 -13.95 -5.69
N ALA A 204 -24.90 -12.75 -6.21
CA ALA A 204 -23.96 -12.36 -7.25
C ALA A 204 -22.49 -12.69 -6.95
N TRP A 205 -22.15 -13.26 -5.79
CA TRP A 205 -20.82 -13.79 -5.44
C TRP A 205 -20.22 -14.64 -6.56
N GLN A 206 -21.04 -15.47 -7.21
CA GLN A 206 -20.62 -16.36 -8.29
C GLN A 206 -20.19 -15.59 -9.57
N HIS A 207 -20.66 -14.36 -9.74
CA HIS A 207 -20.42 -13.57 -10.95
C HIS A 207 -19.33 -12.50 -10.76
N ILE A 208 -19.09 -12.03 -9.53
CA ILE A 208 -18.09 -10.99 -9.26
C ILE A 208 -16.68 -11.44 -9.67
N GLY A 209 -16.26 -12.66 -9.32
CA GLY A 209 -14.95 -13.18 -9.73
C GLY A 209 -14.84 -13.49 -11.23
N ALA A 210 -15.98 -13.64 -11.91
CA ALA A 210 -16.02 -13.99 -13.33
C ALA A 210 -16.03 -12.77 -14.26
N ARG A 211 -16.73 -11.70 -13.88
CA ARG A 211 -17.01 -10.52 -14.73
C ARG A 211 -16.59 -9.20 -14.10
N GLY A 212 -16.34 -9.18 -12.80
CA GLY A 212 -16.33 -7.95 -12.03
C GLY A 212 -17.70 -7.28 -11.97
N VAL A 213 -17.85 -6.30 -11.08
CA VAL A 213 -19.03 -5.46 -10.99
C VAL A 213 -18.62 -4.00 -10.75
N PRO A 214 -19.27 -3.02 -11.39
CA PRO A 214 -19.02 -1.62 -11.09
C PRO A 214 -19.50 -1.27 -9.68
N LEU A 215 -18.74 -0.42 -8.99
CA LEU A 215 -19.09 0.06 -7.65
C LEU A 215 -19.93 1.33 -7.73
N SER A 216 -20.87 1.48 -6.79
CA SER A 216 -21.56 2.75 -6.61
C SER A 216 -20.61 3.82 -6.05
N ARG A 217 -20.99 5.10 -6.17
CA ARG A 217 -20.20 6.22 -5.64
C ARG A 217 -19.83 6.07 -4.17
N GLN A 218 -20.76 5.59 -3.34
CA GLN A 218 -20.50 5.41 -1.92
C GLN A 218 -19.50 4.28 -1.64
N GLU A 219 -19.50 3.23 -2.45
CA GLU A 219 -18.60 2.09 -2.32
C GLU A 219 -17.21 2.42 -2.88
N ALA A 220 -17.12 3.15 -3.99
CA ALA A 220 -15.85 3.65 -4.52
C ALA A 220 -15.13 4.54 -3.48
N LEU A 221 -15.87 5.40 -2.76
CA LEU A 221 -15.31 6.22 -1.68
C LEU A 221 -14.78 5.41 -0.50
N ASN A 222 -15.16 4.14 -0.33
CA ASN A 222 -14.63 3.29 0.74
C ASN A 222 -13.16 2.93 0.51
N ILE A 223 -12.62 3.03 -0.72
CA ILE A 223 -11.18 2.90 -0.97
C ILE A 223 -10.39 3.88 -0.10
N LEU A 224 -10.90 5.10 0.06
CA LEU A 224 -10.24 6.18 0.81
C LEU A 224 -10.18 5.94 2.33
N LYS A 225 -10.77 4.85 2.82
CA LYS A 225 -10.71 4.43 4.23
C LYS A 225 -9.63 3.39 4.50
N LEU A 226 -9.00 2.86 3.45
CA LEU A 226 -7.98 1.82 3.55
C LEU A 226 -6.61 2.44 3.80
N ASP A 227 -5.72 1.66 4.42
CA ASP A 227 -4.29 1.93 4.37
C ASP A 227 -3.69 1.10 3.23
N LEU A 228 -3.01 1.79 2.32
CA LEU A 228 -2.48 1.24 1.08
C LEU A 228 -0.96 1.35 1.06
N GLN A 229 -0.32 0.34 0.49
CA GLN A 229 1.08 0.38 0.10
C GLN A 229 1.16 0.14 -1.40
N GLU A 230 1.81 1.03 -2.15
CA GLU A 230 2.06 0.79 -3.57
C GLU A 230 3.09 -0.33 -3.72
N VAL A 231 2.82 -1.28 -4.63
CA VAL A 231 3.62 -2.50 -4.82
C VAL A 231 3.95 -2.66 -6.30
N ASP A 232 4.99 -3.43 -6.58
CA ASP A 232 5.48 -3.58 -7.95
C ASP A 232 4.41 -4.27 -8.82
N VAL A 233 4.41 -3.91 -10.10
CA VAL A 233 3.59 -4.56 -11.10
C VAL A 233 4.52 -5.16 -12.13
N TYR A 234 4.34 -6.44 -12.44
CA TYR A 234 5.17 -7.09 -13.44
C TYR A 234 5.11 -6.35 -14.79
N GLY A 235 6.28 -6.02 -15.33
CA GLY A 235 6.40 -5.30 -16.60
C GLY A 235 6.30 -3.77 -16.49
N GLU A 236 6.21 -3.23 -15.27
CA GLU A 236 6.32 -1.81 -14.98
C GLU A 236 7.64 -1.47 -14.28
N ASN A 237 7.92 -0.18 -14.12
CA ASN A 237 9.11 0.27 -13.40
C ASN A 237 8.98 -0.08 -11.91
N PRO A 238 10.03 -0.67 -11.29
CA PRO A 238 10.03 -0.96 -9.86
C PRO A 238 9.87 0.29 -9.00
N ILE A 239 9.15 0.16 -7.89
CA ILE A 239 8.91 1.23 -6.94
C ILE A 239 10.03 1.27 -5.90
N ILE A 240 10.64 2.43 -5.71
CA ILE A 240 11.70 2.64 -4.73
C ILE A 240 11.08 3.30 -3.48
N GLY A 241 11.10 2.59 -2.34
CA GLY A 241 10.80 3.18 -1.02
C GLY A 241 9.32 3.39 -0.68
N SER A 242 8.42 2.55 -1.19
CA SER A 242 6.98 2.63 -0.89
C SER A 242 6.68 2.34 0.59
N THR A 243 6.11 3.33 1.29
CA THR A 243 5.66 3.20 2.68
C THR A 243 4.13 3.12 2.73
N PRO A 244 3.54 2.23 3.53
CA PRO A 244 2.10 2.20 3.71
C PRO A 244 1.57 3.52 4.30
N GLY A 245 0.43 3.99 3.80
CA GLY A 245 -0.20 5.22 4.24
C GLY A 245 -1.70 5.23 3.95
N ASN A 246 -2.39 6.30 4.35
CA ASN A 246 -3.81 6.43 4.08
C ASN A 246 -4.05 6.53 2.57
N ALA A 247 -5.07 5.84 2.06
CA ALA A 247 -5.39 5.83 0.64
C ALA A 247 -5.59 7.23 0.03
N ARG A 248 -6.08 8.22 0.79
CA ARG A 248 -6.25 9.60 0.28
C ARG A 248 -4.93 10.24 -0.11
N GLU A 249 -3.87 9.96 0.64
CA GLU A 249 -2.54 10.51 0.40
C GLU A 249 -1.82 9.71 -0.69
N ILE A 250 -1.90 8.38 -0.61
CA ILE A 250 -1.20 7.46 -1.53
C ILE A 250 -1.76 7.53 -2.96
N LEU A 251 -3.09 7.71 -3.09
CA LEU A 251 -3.74 7.75 -4.40
C LEU A 251 -3.79 9.16 -5.01
N ALA A 252 -3.53 10.19 -4.21
CA ALA A 252 -3.46 11.56 -4.71
C ALA A 252 -2.27 11.72 -5.68
N PRO A 253 -2.36 12.66 -6.64
CA PRO A 253 -1.22 13.03 -7.47
C PRO A 253 -0.03 13.41 -6.58
N SER A 254 1.16 12.89 -6.90
CA SER A 254 2.37 13.13 -6.12
C SER A 254 2.62 14.64 -5.97
N LYS A 255 2.99 15.08 -4.77
CA LYS A 255 3.57 16.42 -4.59
C LYS A 255 4.78 16.54 -5.50
N ALA A 256 4.82 17.55 -6.36
CA ALA A 256 5.99 17.81 -7.17
C ALA A 256 7.11 18.28 -6.24
N GLY A 257 7.96 17.36 -5.80
CA GLY A 257 9.25 17.74 -5.25
C GLY A 257 10.05 18.42 -6.37
N PRO A 258 10.81 19.49 -6.09
CA PRO A 258 11.81 19.96 -7.03
C PRO A 258 12.71 18.77 -7.40
N VAL A 259 13.06 18.65 -8.68
CA VAL A 259 14.00 17.64 -9.19
C VAL A 259 15.20 17.58 -8.23
N SER A 260 15.30 16.46 -7.50
CA SER A 260 16.24 16.30 -6.40
C SER A 260 17.67 16.31 -6.95
N GLN A 261 18.38 17.42 -6.73
CA GLN A 261 19.83 17.51 -6.84
C GLN A 261 20.53 17.18 -5.51
N ASN A 262 19.75 16.82 -4.47
CA ASN A 262 20.24 16.41 -3.15
C ASN A 262 19.58 15.10 -2.74
N ALA A 263 20.34 14.22 -2.06
CA ALA A 263 19.92 12.90 -1.64
C ALA A 263 18.48 12.88 -1.10
N PHE A 264 17.67 11.97 -1.65
CA PHE A 264 16.31 11.69 -1.19
C PHE A 264 16.39 11.17 0.25
N VAL A 265 16.04 12.02 1.22
CA VAL A 265 15.92 11.63 2.63
C VAL A 265 14.46 11.33 2.90
N THR A 266 14.11 10.04 2.90
CA THR A 266 12.84 9.57 3.47
C THR A 266 12.85 9.78 4.97
N ARG A 267 11.96 10.63 5.47
CA ARG A 267 11.57 10.60 6.88
C ARG A 267 10.50 9.52 7.02
N GLU A 268 10.64 8.63 8.00
CA GLU A 268 9.55 7.69 8.33
C GLU A 268 8.26 8.48 8.61
N SER A 269 7.12 7.95 8.18
CA SER A 269 5.82 8.58 8.39
C SER A 269 5.59 8.86 9.87
N GLU A 270 5.29 10.10 10.25
CA GLU A 270 4.92 10.41 11.63
C GLU A 270 3.48 9.92 11.89
N GLY A 271 3.23 9.29 13.03
CA GLY A 271 1.92 8.73 13.38
C GLY A 271 2.02 7.48 14.24
N PRO A 272 0.88 6.81 14.53
CA PRO A 272 0.86 5.70 15.47
C PRO A 272 1.75 4.52 15.02
N LYS A 273 2.51 3.94 15.96
CA LYS A 273 3.47 2.86 15.70
C LYS A 273 3.30 1.70 16.68
N HIS A 274 3.49 0.48 16.19
CA HIS A 274 3.63 -0.70 17.04
C HIS A 274 5.11 -1.05 17.22
N LEU A 275 5.48 -1.43 18.45
CA LEU A 275 6.72 -2.18 18.68
C LEU A 275 6.59 -3.59 18.10
N TYR A 276 7.72 -4.18 17.74
CA TYR A 276 7.80 -5.58 17.33
C TYR A 276 9.15 -6.22 17.68
N VAL A 277 9.14 -7.55 17.72
CA VAL A 277 10.34 -8.39 17.70
C VAL A 277 10.20 -9.38 16.56
N LEU A 278 11.14 -9.37 15.63
CA LEU A 278 11.28 -10.41 14.61
C LEU A 278 12.24 -11.48 15.10
N LYS A 279 11.96 -12.73 14.78
CA LYS A 279 12.83 -13.88 15.02
C LYS A 279 13.30 -14.44 13.69
N LEU A 280 14.58 -14.75 13.57
CA LEU A 280 15.10 -15.52 12.45
C LEU A 280 14.75 -17.00 12.64
N GLN A 281 14.10 -17.58 11.65
CA GLN A 281 13.81 -19.00 11.54
C GLN A 281 14.84 -19.65 10.60
N GLY A 282 15.26 -20.86 10.95
CA GLY A 282 16.32 -21.61 10.27
C GLY A 282 17.30 -22.21 11.29
N ASP A 283 18.41 -22.77 10.79
CA ASP A 283 19.49 -23.28 11.63
C ASP A 283 20.36 -22.10 12.12
N THR A 284 20.13 -21.67 13.36
CA THR A 284 20.85 -20.53 13.94
C THR A 284 22.36 -20.75 14.01
N ASP A 285 22.80 -21.98 14.31
CA ASP A 285 24.23 -22.30 14.39
C ASP A 285 24.88 -22.15 13.02
N ALA A 286 24.21 -22.65 11.97
CA ALA A 286 24.66 -22.49 10.60
C ALA A 286 24.65 -21.02 10.14
N PHE A 287 23.69 -20.22 10.61
CA PHE A 287 23.62 -18.79 10.27
C PHE A 287 24.75 -17.97 10.88
N LEU A 288 25.09 -18.25 12.14
CA LEU A 288 26.15 -17.54 12.87
C LEU A 288 27.55 -18.06 12.52
N GLY A 289 27.66 -19.31 12.08
CA GLY A 289 28.94 -20.00 11.89
C GLY A 289 29.56 -20.48 13.20
N GLU A 290 28.84 -20.38 14.31
CA GLU A 290 29.23 -20.81 15.65
C GLU A 290 28.01 -21.26 16.48
N PRO A 291 28.18 -22.08 17.53
CA PRO A 291 27.05 -22.57 18.31
C PRO A 291 26.27 -21.46 19.02
N ALA A 292 25.00 -21.30 18.68
CA ALA A 292 24.08 -20.34 19.32
C ALA A 292 23.77 -20.74 20.78
N SER A 293 24.08 -21.97 21.18
CA SER A 293 23.92 -22.47 22.54
C SER A 293 22.46 -22.34 23.06
N GLY A 294 21.49 -22.57 22.17
CA GLY A 294 20.06 -22.48 22.48
C GLY A 294 19.47 -21.06 22.42
N LYS A 295 20.29 -20.03 22.15
CA LYS A 295 19.83 -18.66 21.91
C LYS A 295 19.19 -18.52 20.53
N ILE A 296 18.41 -17.47 20.37
CA ILE A 296 17.76 -17.11 19.11
C ILE A 296 18.26 -15.77 18.59
N VAL A 297 18.27 -15.64 17.26
CA VAL A 297 18.57 -14.37 16.59
C VAL A 297 17.28 -13.58 16.45
N VAL A 298 17.30 -12.36 16.99
CA VAL A 298 16.14 -11.45 16.98
C VAL A 298 16.51 -10.06 16.48
N LYS A 299 15.50 -9.35 15.99
CA LYS A 299 15.54 -7.92 15.69
C LYS A 299 14.39 -7.25 16.42
N ALA A 300 14.68 -6.30 17.30
CA ALA A 300 13.69 -5.45 17.93
C ALA A 300 13.56 -4.14 17.16
N GLY A 301 12.32 -3.67 16.96
CA GLY A 301 12.08 -2.40 16.29
C GLY A 301 10.66 -1.87 16.43
N PHE A 302 10.34 -0.83 15.67
CA PHE A 302 8.97 -0.31 15.56
C PHE A 302 8.57 -0.02 14.11
N SER A 303 7.26 -0.11 13.83
CA SER A 303 6.69 0.16 12.51
C SER A 303 5.19 0.45 12.63
N ARG A 304 4.60 1.09 11.61
CA ARG A 304 3.13 1.15 11.48
C ARG A 304 2.54 -0.24 11.22
N SER A 305 3.22 -1.05 10.40
CA SER A 305 2.85 -2.43 10.12
C SER A 305 4.06 -3.35 10.33
N PRO A 306 4.16 -4.02 11.49
CA PRO A 306 5.21 -4.99 11.78
C PRO A 306 5.27 -6.15 10.78
N GLN A 307 4.11 -6.61 10.27
CA GLN A 307 4.08 -7.69 9.28
C GLN A 307 4.70 -7.24 7.96
N THR A 308 4.32 -6.07 7.44
CA THR A 308 4.92 -5.50 6.22
C THR A 308 6.43 -5.36 6.37
N ARG A 309 6.90 -4.87 7.52
CA ARG A 309 8.35 -4.75 7.79
C ARG A 309 9.05 -6.11 7.83
N CYS A 310 8.41 -7.14 8.37
CA CYS A 310 8.91 -8.51 8.32
C CYS A 310 9.01 -9.04 6.88
N ASP A 311 7.98 -8.80 6.06
CA ASP A 311 7.95 -9.19 4.66
C ASP A 311 9.03 -8.47 3.85
N ASP A 312 9.28 -7.18 4.14
CA ASP A 312 10.37 -6.40 3.55
C ASP A 312 11.75 -7.00 3.88
N HIS A 313 11.96 -7.41 5.13
CA HIS A 313 13.19 -8.13 5.53
C HIS A 313 13.32 -9.48 4.83
N ASN A 314 12.21 -10.18 4.57
CA ASN A 314 12.24 -11.44 3.82
C ASN A 314 12.49 -11.23 2.33
N ARG A 315 12.06 -10.10 1.75
CA ARG A 315 12.27 -9.79 0.33
C ARG A 315 13.75 -9.58 -0.02
N THR A 316 14.57 -9.15 0.95
CA THR A 316 16.01 -8.97 0.75
C THR A 316 16.81 -10.27 0.91
N LEU A 317 16.21 -11.32 1.48
CA LEU A 317 16.84 -12.63 1.58
C LEU A 317 16.64 -13.42 0.28
N PRO A 318 17.67 -14.13 -0.22
CA PRO A 318 17.45 -15.11 -1.27
C PRO A 318 16.49 -16.20 -0.76
N LYS A 319 15.76 -16.85 -1.67
CA LYS A 319 14.92 -18.02 -1.32
C LYS A 319 15.82 -19.13 -0.76
N CYS A 320 15.88 -19.24 0.57
CA CYS A 320 16.78 -20.13 1.29
C CYS A 320 16.11 -20.71 2.55
N ALA A 321 16.87 -21.43 3.37
CA ALA A 321 16.38 -22.04 4.61
C ALA A 321 16.06 -21.03 5.72
N PHE A 322 16.39 -19.75 5.51
CA PHE A 322 16.22 -18.69 6.50
C PHE A 322 15.06 -17.78 6.15
N ARG A 323 14.29 -17.39 7.17
CA ARG A 323 13.23 -16.38 7.04
C ARG A 323 13.01 -15.66 8.36
N TRP A 324 12.61 -14.40 8.30
CA TRP A 324 12.11 -13.66 9.44
C TRP A 324 10.65 -13.99 9.71
N GLU A 325 10.29 -14.07 10.99
CA GLU A 325 8.90 -14.12 11.44
C GLU A 325 8.64 -13.07 12.52
N VAL A 326 7.40 -12.58 12.60
CA VAL A 326 6.99 -11.72 13.72
C VAL A 326 6.80 -12.59 14.96
N LEU A 327 7.71 -12.51 15.92
CA LEU A 327 7.61 -13.20 17.22
C LEU A 327 6.64 -12.45 18.14
N TYR A 328 6.88 -11.15 18.33
CA TYR A 328 6.00 -10.24 19.06
C TYR A 328 5.65 -9.02 18.21
N SER A 329 4.43 -8.52 18.37
CA SER A 329 4.05 -7.20 17.87
C SER A 329 2.91 -6.64 18.72
N GLY A 330 2.76 -5.32 18.73
CA GLY A 330 1.62 -4.68 19.40
C GLY A 330 0.29 -5.31 18.97
N VAL A 331 0.11 -5.48 17.66
CA VAL A 331 -1.06 -6.14 17.06
C VAL A 331 -1.27 -7.57 17.57
N LYS A 332 -0.24 -8.43 17.53
CA LYS A 332 -0.36 -9.84 17.98
C LYS A 332 -0.64 -9.95 19.48
N SER A 333 -0.17 -8.98 20.26
CA SER A 333 -0.29 -8.95 21.71
C SER A 333 -1.51 -8.13 22.21
N GLY A 334 -2.33 -7.58 21.30
CA GLY A 334 -3.52 -6.80 21.66
C GLY A 334 -3.23 -5.39 22.21
N PHE A 335 -2.05 -4.84 21.95
CA PHE A 335 -1.71 -3.46 22.32
C PHE A 335 -2.12 -2.48 21.22
N GLU A 336 -2.73 -1.37 21.64
CA GLU A 336 -2.95 -0.20 20.80
C GLU A 336 -1.60 0.37 20.30
N PRO A 337 -1.56 0.97 19.10
CA PRO A 337 -0.34 1.60 18.62
C PRO A 337 0.05 2.79 19.51
N HIS A 338 1.35 2.96 19.74
CA HIS A 338 1.85 4.11 20.47
C HIS A 338 1.62 5.39 19.68
N PRO A 339 1.33 6.54 20.33
CA PRO A 339 0.81 7.73 19.64
C PRO A 339 1.78 8.36 18.63
N SER A 340 3.09 8.23 18.84
CA SER A 340 4.10 8.87 17.98
C SER A 340 5.37 8.03 17.86
N SER A 341 6.20 8.40 16.88
CA SER A 341 7.50 7.76 16.65
C SER A 341 8.43 7.87 17.86
N ASN A 342 8.30 8.91 18.69
CA ASN A 342 9.15 9.10 19.86
C ASN A 342 8.84 8.11 20.98
N HIS A 343 7.56 7.80 21.22
CA HIS A 343 7.16 6.75 22.16
C HIS A 343 7.72 5.41 21.71
N ALA A 344 7.55 5.08 20.43
CA ALA A 344 8.04 3.83 19.87
C ALA A 344 9.57 3.73 19.88
N LYS A 345 10.30 4.81 19.59
CA LYS A 345 11.76 4.88 19.74
C LYS A 345 12.22 4.66 21.18
N ALA A 346 11.49 5.18 22.17
CA ALA A 346 11.81 4.96 23.58
C ALA A 346 11.67 3.47 23.95
N GLY A 347 10.59 2.82 23.49
CA GLY A 347 10.39 1.39 23.68
C GLY A 347 11.43 0.53 22.96
N GLU A 348 11.71 0.82 21.69
CA GLU A 348 12.76 0.13 20.92
C GLU A 348 14.12 0.22 21.61
N ARG A 349 14.54 1.41 22.05
CA ARG A 349 15.80 1.59 22.78
C ARG A 349 15.84 0.76 24.06
N ALA A 350 14.74 0.70 24.80
CA ALA A 350 14.65 -0.11 26.01
C ALA A 350 14.80 -1.61 25.70
N MET A 351 14.13 -2.11 24.64
CA MET A 351 14.30 -3.49 24.18
C MET A 351 15.77 -3.78 23.84
N GLN A 352 16.39 -2.93 23.03
CA GLN A 352 17.77 -3.10 22.58
C GLN A 352 18.77 -3.08 23.75
N GLN A 353 18.56 -2.21 24.75
CA GLN A 353 19.39 -2.17 25.96
C GLN A 353 19.33 -3.48 26.76
N ILE A 354 18.16 -4.11 26.85
CA ILE A 354 17.98 -5.40 27.54
C ILE A 354 18.62 -6.53 26.74
N LEU A 355 18.43 -6.55 25.41
CA LEU A 355 18.99 -7.57 24.52
C LEU A 355 20.52 -7.58 24.48
N CYS A 356 21.17 -6.47 24.85
CA CYS A 356 22.63 -6.38 24.98
C CYS A 356 23.19 -6.90 26.32
N ARG A 357 22.35 -7.31 27.29
CA ARG A 357 22.82 -7.70 28.62
C ARG A 357 23.46 -9.09 28.60
N SER A 358 24.77 -9.14 28.83
CA SER A 358 25.48 -10.41 29.05
C SER A 358 25.10 -11.05 30.39
N PRO A 359 25.16 -12.39 30.52
CA PRO A 359 25.62 -13.37 29.52
C PRO A 359 24.52 -13.87 28.57
N THR A 360 23.26 -13.53 28.84
CA THR A 360 22.08 -14.09 28.16
C THR A 360 21.72 -13.38 26.86
N GLY A 361 22.29 -12.19 26.63
CA GLY A 361 22.14 -11.39 25.41
C GLY A 361 23.47 -10.86 24.88
N THR A 362 23.57 -10.69 23.57
CA THR A 362 24.73 -10.13 22.88
C THR A 362 24.29 -9.47 21.57
N SER A 363 24.84 -8.30 21.25
CA SER A 363 24.60 -7.67 19.95
C SER A 363 25.38 -8.40 18.85
N LEU A 364 24.72 -8.65 17.72
CA LEU A 364 25.34 -9.17 16.49
C LEU A 364 25.71 -8.04 15.52
N GLY A 365 25.66 -6.79 15.98
CA GLY A 365 25.86 -5.59 15.16
C GLY A 365 24.55 -5.04 14.58
N GLY A 366 24.53 -3.72 14.37
CA GLY A 366 23.34 -3.01 13.90
C GLY A 366 22.15 -3.21 14.83
N GLU A 367 21.06 -3.73 14.30
CA GLU A 367 19.77 -3.91 15.00
C GLU A 367 19.47 -5.39 15.31
N PHE A 368 20.50 -6.26 15.29
CA PHE A 368 20.37 -7.70 15.49
C PHE A 368 21.02 -8.16 16.79
N PHE A 369 20.38 -9.13 17.45
CA PHE A 369 20.77 -9.61 18.77
C PHE A 369 20.67 -11.13 18.85
N LEU A 370 21.59 -11.75 19.58
CA LEU A 370 21.53 -13.15 20.00
C LEU A 370 21.13 -13.18 21.47
N ALA A 371 19.97 -13.76 21.78
CA ALA A 371 19.42 -13.73 23.13
C ALA A 371 18.66 -15.00 23.51
N ASP A 372 18.64 -15.31 24.81
CA ASP A 372 17.73 -16.32 25.38
C ASP A 372 16.27 -15.84 25.30
N THR A 373 15.33 -16.77 25.12
CA THR A 373 13.89 -16.45 25.00
C THR A 373 13.37 -15.61 26.17
N ASN A 374 13.80 -15.89 27.41
CA ASN A 374 13.40 -15.13 28.60
C ASN A 374 13.85 -13.67 28.54
N LEU A 375 15.05 -13.40 27.99
CA LEU A 375 15.56 -12.05 27.84
C LEU A 375 14.79 -11.29 26.74
N VAL A 376 14.35 -12.01 25.69
CA VAL A 376 13.50 -11.44 24.64
C VAL A 376 12.12 -11.05 25.20
N GLU A 377 11.54 -11.88 26.08
CA GLU A 377 10.27 -11.57 26.77
C GLU A 377 10.40 -10.39 27.73
N GLU A 378 11.50 -10.31 28.50
CA GLU A 378 11.83 -9.16 29.35
C GLU A 378 11.96 -7.89 28.50
N ALA A 379 12.72 -7.96 27.42
CA ALA A 379 12.90 -6.85 26.48
C ALA A 379 11.55 -6.36 25.96
N TRP A 380 10.72 -7.28 25.46
CA TRP A 380 9.38 -6.96 24.96
C TRP A 380 8.51 -6.24 25.99
N THR A 381 8.49 -6.75 27.23
CA THR A 381 7.68 -6.19 28.32
C THR A 381 8.14 -4.78 28.68
N GLU A 382 9.44 -4.60 28.94
CA GLU A 382 10.02 -3.30 29.29
C GLU A 382 9.94 -2.28 28.14
N GLY A 383 10.06 -2.74 26.89
CA GLY A 383 9.88 -1.90 25.70
C GLY A 383 8.51 -1.25 25.69
N ASN A 384 7.45 -2.03 25.90
CA ASN A 384 6.07 -1.51 25.94
C ASN A 384 5.84 -0.59 27.15
N LEU A 385 6.40 -0.92 28.32
CA LEU A 385 6.33 -0.06 29.51
C LEU A 385 6.98 1.31 29.26
N LYS A 386 8.20 1.32 28.69
CA LYS A 386 8.94 2.54 28.40
C LYS A 386 8.30 3.37 27.28
N ALA A 387 7.74 2.72 26.27
CA ALA A 387 6.98 3.42 25.24
C ALA A 387 5.71 4.07 25.81
N GLY A 388 5.00 3.40 26.72
CA GLY A 388 3.79 3.94 27.36
C GLY A 388 4.07 5.06 28.37
N ALA A 389 5.24 5.06 29.01
CA ALA A 389 5.64 6.08 29.99
C ALA A 389 6.36 7.30 29.38
N TYR A 390 6.56 7.33 28.06
CA TYR A 390 7.23 8.42 27.37
C TYR A 390 6.33 9.67 27.34
N THR A 391 6.89 10.84 27.69
CA THR A 391 6.19 12.13 27.71
C THR A 391 6.74 13.11 26.71
#